data_AF-A0A7U9MVJ6-F1
#
_entry.id   AF-A0A7U9MVJ6-F1
#
_cell.length_a   1.000
_cell.length_b   1.000
_cell.length_c   1.000
_cell.angle_alpha   90.00
_cell.angle_beta   90.00
_cell.angle_gamma   90.00
#
_symmetry.space_group_name_H-M   'P 1'
#
loop_
_entity.id
_entity.type
_entity.pdbx_description
1 polymer ?
#
loop_
_entity_poly.entity_id
_entity_poly.type
_entity_poly.pdbx_seq_one_letter_code
_entity_poly.pdbx_strand_id
1 'polypeptide(L)' 'MRKTYASLLNANGVPLDCIREQLGHNSLPTTLGYIFNPLTDNETYRLMRDAL' A
#
# COMPACT_ATOMS: atom_id res chain seq x y z
N MET A 1 4.85 -3.32 -13.32
CA MET A 1 3.44 -3.75 -13.30
C MET A 1 2.98 -4.29 -11.94
N ARG A 2 3.55 -5.38 -11.38
CA ARG A 2 3.09 -5.94 -10.08
C ARG A 2 3.22 -5.00 -8.87
N LYS A 3 4.28 -4.20 -8.79
CA LYS A 3 4.44 -3.18 -7.75
C LYS A 3 3.38 -2.07 -7.86
N THR A 4 3.16 -1.56 -9.07
CA THR A 4 2.13 -0.55 -9.36
C THR A 4 0.74 -1.04 -8.97
N TYR A 5 0.43 -2.31 -9.26
CA TYR A 5 -0.84 -2.94 -8.88
C TYR A 5 -1.03 -2.99 -7.36
N ALA A 6 -0.03 -3.48 -6.62
CA ALA A 6 -0.07 -3.55 -5.15
C ALA A 6 -0.23 -2.16 -4.51
N SER A 7 0.52 -1.17 -5.00
CA SER A 7 0.42 0.21 -4.50
C SER A 7 -0.93 0.86 -4.80
N LEU A 8 -1.50 0.64 -5.99
CA LEU A 8 -2.84 1.14 -6.33
C LEU A 8 -3.90 0.54 -5.42
N LEU A 9 -3.86 -0.77 -5.16
CA LEU A 9 -4.80 -1.42 -4.24
C LEU A 9 -4.67 -0.86 -2.83
N ASN A 10 -3.44 -0.71 -2.32
CA ASN A 10 -3.20 -0.13 -1.01
C ASN A 10 -3.69 1.33 -0.93
N ALA A 11 -3.46 2.13 -1.98
CA ALA A 11 -3.92 3.51 -2.06
C ALA A 11 -5.46 3.64 -2.13
N ASN A 12 -6.15 2.63 -2.66
CA ASN A 12 -7.62 2.55 -2.66
C ASN A 12 -8.18 1.97 -1.34
N GLY A 13 -7.34 1.73 -0.33
CA GLY A 13 -7.77 1.24 0.99
C GLY A 13 -7.99 -0.27 1.06
N VAL A 14 -7.48 -1.05 0.10
CA VAL A 14 -7.55 -2.51 0.16
C VAL A 14 -6.61 -3.03 1.27
N PRO A 15 -7.07 -3.96 2.14
CA PRO A 15 -6.23 -4.53 3.18
C PRO A 15 -5.01 -5.27 2.64
N LEU A 16 -3.87 -5.10 3.33
CA LEU A 16 -2.58 -5.69 2.96
C LEU A 16 -2.63 -7.22 2.80
N ASP A 17 -3.41 -7.92 3.62
CA ASP A 17 -3.57 -9.38 3.54
C ASP A 17 -4.23 -9.82 2.23
N CYS A 18 -5.24 -9.10 1.76
CA CYS A 18 -5.91 -9.40 0.49
C CYS A 18 -4.95 -9.18 -0.69
N ILE A 19 -4.16 -8.10 -0.64
CA ILE A 19 -3.11 -7.82 -1.64
C ILE A 19 -2.03 -8.91 -1.62
N ARG A 20 -1.64 -9.39 -0.44
CA ARG A 20 -0.67 -10.47 -0.25
C ARG A 20 -1.17 -11.77 -0.87
N GLU A 21 -2.42 -12.15 -0.62
CA GLU A 21 -3.04 -13.35 -1.21
C GLU A 21 -3.14 -13.24 -2.74
N GLN A 22 -3.57 -12.09 -3.27
CA GLN A 22 -3.65 -11.85 -4.71
C GLN A 22 -2.29 -11.91 -5.42
N LEU A 23 -1.22 -11.49 -4.74
CA LEU A 23 0.15 -11.56 -5.27
C LEU A 23 0.81 -12.93 -5.06
N GLY A 24 0.18 -13.84 -4.30
CA GLY A 24 0.75 -15.14 -3.94
C GLY A 24 1.99 -15.03 -3.06
N HIS A 25 2.09 -13.97 -2.25
CA HIS A 25 3.24 -13.77 -1.36
C HIS A 25 3.05 -14.54 -0.04
N ASN A 26 4.07 -15.33 0.32
CA ASN A 26 4.07 -16.08 1.58
C ASN A 26 4.37 -15.19 2.81
N SER A 27 4.92 -14.00 2.60
CA SER A 27 5.40 -13.15 3.69
C SER A 27 5.00 -11.68 3.49
N LEU A 28 4.51 -11.06 4.56
CA LEU A 28 4.13 -9.64 4.62
C LEU A 28 5.24 -8.67 4.21
N PRO A 29 6.53 -8.87 4.60
CA PRO A 29 7.63 -7.99 4.18
C PRO A 29 7.78 -7.93 2.65
N THR A 30 7.54 -9.06 1.97
CA THR A 30 7.61 -9.11 0.51
C THR A 30 6.50 -8.30 -0.12
N THR A 31 5.29 -8.28 0.45
CA THR A 31 4.19 -7.41 0.00
C THR A 31 4.47 -5.94 0.29
N LEU A 32 5.03 -5.62 1.46
CA LEU A 32 5.42 -4.25 1.80
C LEU A 32 6.46 -3.68 0.82
N GLY A 33 7.41 -4.48 0.35
CA GLY A 33 8.38 -4.04 -0.68
C GLY A 33 7.76 -3.73 -2.06
N TYR A 34 6.48 -4.05 -2.25
CA TYR A 34 5.71 -3.74 -3.46
C TYR A 34 4.82 -2.51 -3.26
N ILE A 35 4.53 -2.13 -2.02
CA ILE A 35 3.74 -0.94 -1.68
C ILE A 35 4.69 0.23 -1.52
N PHE A 36 4.52 1.21 -2.39
CA PHE A 36 5.17 2.51 -2.28
C PHE A 36 4.09 3.54 -2.02
N ASN A 37 4.37 4.49 -1.13
CA ASN A 37 3.50 5.63 -0.94
C ASN A 37 3.66 6.55 -2.16
N PRO A 38 2.62 6.74 -2.99
CA PRO A 38 2.70 7.65 -4.13
C PRO A 38 2.50 9.11 -3.70
N LEU A 39 2.07 9.35 -2.46
CA LEU A 39 1.78 10.69 -1.95
C LEU A 39 3.07 11.41 -1.56
N THR A 40 3.06 12.71 -1.73
CA THR A 40 4.13 13.55 -1.18
C THR A 40 4.10 13.52 0.35
N ASP A 41 5.23 13.81 1.00
CA ASP A 41 5.31 13.86 2.46
C ASP A 41 4.23 14.79 3.03
N ASN A 42 3.98 15.91 2.36
CA ASN A 42 3.00 16.90 2.80
C ASN A 42 1.55 16.38 2.71
N GLU A 43 1.19 15.65 1.65
CA GLU A 43 -0.12 15.00 1.54
C GLU A 43 -0.30 13.87 2.55
N THR A 44 0.76 13.10 2.78
CA THR A 44 0.77 12.04 3.79
C THR A 44 0.53 12.61 5.19
N TYR A 45 1.23 13.69 5.55
CA TYR A 45 1.04 14.39 6.80
C TYR A 45 -0.37 15.00 6.95
N ARG A 46 -0.96 15.50 5.85
CA ARG A 46 -2.33 16.00 5.86
C ARG A 46 -3.35 14.89 6.12
N LEU A 47 -3.23 13.74 5.45
CA LEU A 47 -4.12 12.60 5.70
C LEU A 47 -3.94 12.04 7.11
N MET A 48 -2.70 11.96 7.61
CA MET A 48 -2.44 11.57 8.99
C MET A 48 -3.08 12.53 10.00
N ARG A 49 -3.05 13.84 9.71
CA ARG A 49 -3.69 14.86 10.54
C ARG A 49 -5.22 14.76 10.50
N ASP A 50 -5.81 14.54 9.32
CA ASP A 50 -7.27 14.46 9.16
C ASP A 50 -7.86 13.16 9.75
N ALA A 51 -7.04 12.12 9.92
CA ALA A 51 -7.43 10.85 10.53
C ALA A 51 -7.34 10.83 12.08
N LEU A 52 -6.90 11.94 12.71
CA LEU A 52 -6.55 12.06 14.13
C LEU A 52 -7.54 12.99 14.83
#